data_AF-A0A504Y992-F1
#
_entry.id   AF-A0A504Y992-F1
#
_cell.length_a   1.000
_cell.length_b   1.000
_cell.length_c   1.000
_cell.angle_alpha   90.00
_cell.angle_beta   90.00
_cell.angle_gamma   90.00
#
_symmetry.space_group_name_H-M   'P 1'
#
loop_
_entity.id
_entity.type
_entity.pdbx_description
1 polymer ?
#
loop_
_entity_poly.entity_id
_entity_poly.type
_entity_poly.pdbx_seq_one_letter_code
_entity_poly.pdbx_strand_id
1 'polypeptide(L)'
;MSDDPTPHHTQVHPMGDTVSCTELPISTSKKELKEDATMEKAVPFDSSRTALVNLIRDMVRTHPIVGLTELMKRIQLRGVILELFESCSCVRIGEVLDRMKKVSGIDVPKKYAYSMLKQYCVFRHNRYFLRLTVPE
;
A
#
# COMPACT_ATOMS: atom_id res chain seq x y z
N MET A 1 -6.07 -17.78 -72.57
CA MET A 1 -4.61 -17.73 -72.43
C MET A 1 -4.36 -16.85 -71.21
N SER A 2 -4.50 -17.41 -70.01
CA SER A 2 -3.42 -18.06 -69.22
C SER A 2 -2.82 -17.02 -68.28
N ASP A 3 -2.75 -17.14 -66.95
CA ASP A 3 -3.15 -18.13 -65.96
C ASP A 3 -3.24 -17.42 -64.59
N ASP A 4 -4.12 -17.91 -63.70
CA ASP A 4 -4.07 -17.71 -62.24
C ASP A 4 -3.28 -18.89 -61.66
N PRO A 5 -2.44 -18.73 -60.60
CA PRO A 5 -2.91 -19.19 -59.28
C PRO A 5 -2.36 -18.38 -58.06
N THR A 6 -3.27 -18.00 -57.14
CA THR A 6 -3.37 -18.33 -55.67
C THR A 6 -2.10 -18.44 -54.76
N PRO A 7 -2.25 -18.34 -53.41
CA PRO A 7 -1.38 -17.58 -52.51
C PRO A 7 -0.28 -18.41 -51.83
N HIS A 8 0.89 -17.80 -51.60
CA HIS A 8 1.99 -18.45 -50.90
C HIS A 8 1.82 -18.43 -49.36
N HIS A 9 1.25 -19.53 -48.87
CA HIS A 9 1.64 -20.33 -47.70
C HIS A 9 2.52 -19.65 -46.61
N THR A 10 1.89 -19.39 -45.46
CA THR A 10 2.49 -19.19 -44.14
C THR A 10 3.41 -20.35 -43.77
N GLN A 11 4.67 -20.12 -43.42
CA GLN A 11 5.48 -21.10 -42.69
C GLN A 11 5.81 -20.57 -41.30
N VAL A 12 5.01 -21.02 -40.32
CA VAL A 12 5.28 -20.92 -38.89
C VAL A 12 6.14 -22.12 -38.55
N HIS A 13 7.34 -21.93 -38.01
CA HIS A 13 8.07 -23.02 -37.37
C HIS A 13 7.82 -22.99 -35.86
N PRO A 14 7.40 -24.12 -35.27
CA PRO A 14 7.11 -24.23 -33.85
C PRO A 14 8.40 -24.55 -33.09
N MET A 15 8.53 -24.08 -31.86
CA MET A 15 9.44 -24.70 -30.91
C MET A 15 8.66 -24.93 -29.62
N GLY A 16 8.04 -26.11 -29.59
CA GLY A 16 7.36 -26.65 -28.43
C GLY A 16 8.34 -27.27 -27.44
N ASP A 17 8.03 -27.01 -26.18
CA ASP A 17 8.27 -27.71 -24.92
C ASP A 17 9.04 -29.05 -24.85
N THR A 18 9.65 -29.20 -23.66
CA THR A 18 9.83 -30.39 -22.80
C THR A 18 11.21 -31.09 -22.65
N VAL A 19 11.77 -30.87 -21.45
CA VAL A 19 12.34 -31.81 -20.45
C VAL A 19 13.46 -32.77 -20.86
N SER A 20 14.62 -32.72 -20.19
CA SER A 20 15.23 -33.91 -19.54
C SER A 20 16.45 -33.57 -18.67
N CYS A 21 16.59 -34.41 -17.64
CA CYS A 21 17.42 -34.36 -16.45
C CYS A 21 18.93 -34.21 -16.65
N THR A 22 19.57 -33.62 -15.64
CA THR A 22 20.82 -34.20 -15.14
C THR A 22 20.80 -34.14 -13.62
N GLU A 23 20.71 -35.33 -13.01
CA GLU A 23 20.81 -35.55 -11.58
C GLU A 23 22.27 -35.36 -11.09
N LEU A 24 22.38 -35.11 -9.78
CA LEU A 24 23.52 -34.65 -8.98
C LEU A 24 24.73 -35.62 -8.95
N PRO A 25 25.86 -35.19 -8.36
CA PRO A 25 26.10 -35.78 -7.04
C PRO A 25 26.35 -34.74 -5.95
N ILE A 26 25.67 -35.01 -4.84
CA ILE A 26 25.83 -34.39 -3.52
C ILE A 26 27.26 -34.67 -3.05
N SER A 27 28.07 -33.62 -2.87
CA SER A 27 29.31 -33.70 -2.11
C SER A 27 29.11 -33.07 -0.75
N THR A 28 28.94 -33.93 0.25
CA THR A 28 28.97 -33.61 1.66
C THR A 28 30.37 -33.16 2.05
N SER A 29 30.59 -31.86 2.14
CA SER A 29 31.72 -31.30 2.90
C SER A 29 31.18 -30.51 4.09
N LYS A 30 31.14 -31.18 5.25
CA LYS A 30 31.13 -30.52 6.55
C LYS A 30 32.36 -29.61 6.61
N LYS A 31 32.17 -28.30 6.54
CA LYS A 31 33.10 -27.33 7.11
C LYS A 31 32.30 -26.40 8.00
N GLU A 32 32.64 -26.47 9.28
CA GLU A 32 32.18 -25.61 10.35
C GLU A 32 32.21 -24.15 9.89
N LEU A 33 31.02 -23.53 9.80
CA LEU A 33 30.92 -22.09 9.71
C LEU A 33 30.65 -21.60 11.13
N LYS A 34 31.67 -20.95 11.70
CA LYS A 34 31.55 -20.11 12.89
C LYS A 34 30.28 -19.27 12.79
N GLU A 35 29.43 -19.33 13.82
CA GLU A 35 28.51 -18.25 14.14
C GLU A 35 29.34 -16.99 14.40
N ASP A 36 29.58 -16.22 13.35
CA ASP A 36 29.82 -14.80 13.51
C ASP A 36 28.44 -14.16 13.57
N ALA A 37 27.97 -13.94 14.79
CA ALA A 37 26.75 -13.21 15.08
C ALA A 37 26.93 -11.75 14.64
N THR A 38 26.91 -11.51 13.34
CA THR A 38 26.57 -10.21 12.80
C THR A 38 25.08 -10.07 13.08
N MET A 39 24.78 -9.53 14.25
CA MET A 39 23.45 -9.10 14.64
C MET A 39 23.02 -8.08 13.58
N GLU A 40 22.39 -8.56 12.49
CA GLU A 40 21.58 -7.73 11.63
C GLU A 40 20.68 -6.98 12.59
N LYS A 41 20.93 -5.68 12.68
CA LYS A 41 20.21 -4.78 13.55
C LYS A 41 18.77 -4.83 13.06
N ALA A 42 17.98 -5.75 13.61
CA ALA A 42 16.61 -5.96 13.22
C ALA A 42 15.95 -4.59 13.34
N VAL A 43 15.62 -4.00 12.18
CA VAL A 43 14.99 -2.70 12.16
C VAL A 43 13.69 -2.90 12.95
N PRO A 44 13.48 -2.18 14.06
CA PRO A 44 12.31 -2.39 14.89
C PRO A 44 11.07 -2.30 13.99
N PHE A 45 10.22 -3.31 14.07
CA PHE A 45 9.01 -3.38 13.28
C PHE A 45 8.15 -2.15 13.59
N ASP A 46 8.18 -1.18 12.68
CA ASP A 46 7.42 0.05 12.83
C ASP A 46 6.00 -0.18 12.32
N SER A 47 5.10 -0.48 13.25
CA SER A 47 3.67 -0.63 12.97
C SER A 47 3.09 0.57 12.21
N SER A 48 3.67 1.76 12.36
CA SER A 48 3.24 2.99 11.68
C SER A 48 3.54 2.95 10.19
N ARG A 49 4.73 2.45 9.81
CA ARG A 49 5.12 2.22 8.41
C ARG A 49 4.19 1.21 7.74
N THR A 50 3.86 0.12 8.43
CA THR A 50 2.94 -0.90 7.91
C THR A 50 1.54 -0.32 7.65
N ALA A 51 1.02 0.51 8.55
CA ALA A 51 -0.29 1.15 8.37
C ALA A 51 -0.32 2.12 7.16
N LEU A 52 0.75 2.89 6.95
CA LEU A 52 0.86 3.77 5.78
C LEU A 52 0.95 2.98 4.48
N VAL A 53 1.75 1.91 4.45
CA VAL A 53 1.87 1.03 3.27
C VAL A 53 0.53 0.37 2.94
N ASN A 54 -0.22 -0.07 3.95
CA ASN A 54 -1.55 -0.63 3.74
C ASN A 54 -2.54 0.39 3.16
N LEU A 55 -2.52 1.65 3.65
CA LEU A 55 -3.32 2.72 3.06
C LEU A 55 -2.99 2.92 1.57
N ILE A 56 -1.70 3.03 1.22
CA ILE A 56 -1.25 3.21 -0.17
C ILE A 56 -1.69 2.01 -1.01
N ARG A 57 -1.50 0.80 -0.50
CA ARG A 57 -1.88 -0.45 -1.17
C ARG A 57 -3.37 -0.50 -1.47
N ASP A 58 -4.22 -0.15 -0.51
CA ASP A 58 -5.67 -0.16 -0.68
C ASP A 58 -6.15 0.92 -1.66
N MET A 59 -5.46 2.07 -1.69
CA MET A 59 -5.73 3.10 -2.68
C MET A 59 -5.41 2.64 -4.11
N VAL A 60 -4.22 2.07 -4.32
CA VAL A 60 -3.80 1.60 -5.65
C VAL A 60 -4.66 0.43 -6.14
N ARG A 61 -5.13 -0.44 -5.23
CA ARG A 61 -6.07 -1.52 -5.58
C ARG A 61 -7.42 -1.02 -6.06
N THR A 62 -7.95 0.02 -5.41
CA THR A 62 -9.28 0.55 -5.74
C THR A 62 -9.25 1.50 -6.94
N HIS A 63 -8.11 2.16 -7.17
CA HIS A 63 -7.90 3.12 -8.25
C HIS A 63 -6.50 2.85 -8.83
N PRO A 64 -6.37 2.06 -9.91
CA PRO A 64 -5.06 1.69 -10.45
C PRO A 64 -4.25 2.90 -10.94
N ILE A 65 -4.91 4.03 -11.20
CA ILE A 65 -4.29 5.32 -11.49
C ILE A 65 -4.75 6.32 -10.41
N VAL A 66 -3.98 6.40 -9.32
CA VAL A 66 -4.13 7.49 -8.33
C VAL A 66 -3.15 8.60 -8.71
N GLY A 67 -3.66 9.80 -8.96
CA GLY A 67 -2.80 10.97 -9.12
C GLY A 67 -2.01 11.24 -7.84
N LEU A 68 -0.72 11.54 -7.95
CA LEU A 68 0.17 11.80 -6.82
C LEU A 68 -0.42 12.83 -5.84
N THR A 69 -1.07 13.87 -6.36
CA THR A 69 -1.76 14.90 -5.57
C THR A 69 -2.86 14.31 -4.67
N GLU A 70 -3.63 13.36 -5.16
CA GLU A 70 -4.70 12.71 -4.39
C GLU A 70 -4.12 11.79 -3.30
N LEU A 71 -3.05 11.07 -3.64
CA LEU A 71 -2.30 10.25 -2.68
C LEU A 71 -1.72 11.11 -1.54
N MET A 72 -1.03 12.20 -1.89
CA MET A 72 -0.47 13.14 -0.93
C MET A 72 -1.54 13.72 -0.02
N LYS A 73 -2.71 14.10 -0.56
CA LYS A 73 -3.84 14.58 0.23
C LYS A 73 -4.31 13.55 1.26
N ARG A 74 -4.34 12.25 0.94
CA ARG A 74 -4.71 11.22 1.94
C ARG A 74 -3.68 11.08 3.03
N ILE A 75 -2.42 11.01 2.64
CA ILE A 75 -1.31 10.84 3.60
C ILE A 75 -1.29 12.03 4.56
N GLN A 76 -1.41 13.26 4.05
CA GLN A 76 -1.47 14.48 4.86
C GLN A 76 -2.68 14.49 5.78
N LEU A 77 -3.88 14.19 5.27
CA LEU A 77 -5.08 14.18 6.09
C LEU A 77 -5.03 13.11 7.19
N ARG A 78 -4.42 11.94 6.92
CA ARG A 78 -4.18 10.92 7.95
C ARG A 78 -3.23 11.45 9.02
N GLY A 79 -2.14 12.11 8.60
CA GLY A 79 -1.20 12.76 9.52
C GLY A 79 -1.88 13.76 10.43
N VAL A 80 -2.70 14.66 9.85
CA VAL A 80 -3.47 15.67 10.60
C VAL A 80 -4.42 15.03 11.61
N ILE A 81 -5.14 13.97 11.23
CA ILE A 81 -6.05 13.28 12.15
C ILE A 81 -5.28 12.71 13.33
N LEU A 82 -4.16 12.02 13.08
CA LEU A 82 -3.35 11.42 14.14
C LEU A 82 -2.72 12.48 15.04
N GLU A 83 -2.18 13.57 14.48
CA GLU A 83 -1.64 14.71 15.23
C GLU A 83 -2.70 15.33 16.17
N LEU A 84 -3.94 15.48 15.69
CA LEU A 84 -5.02 15.97 16.56
C LEU A 84 -5.31 14.99 17.71
N PHE A 85 -5.24 13.69 17.46
CA PHE A 85 -5.44 12.69 18.51
C PHE A 85 -4.27 12.52 19.49
N GLU A 86 -3.08 13.03 19.16
CA GLU A 86 -1.97 13.13 20.12
C GLU A 86 -2.25 14.19 21.21
N SER A 87 -3.04 15.21 20.88
CA SER A 87 -3.37 16.33 21.79
C SER A 87 -4.77 16.25 22.41
N CYS A 88 -5.71 15.56 21.76
CA CYS A 88 -7.10 15.49 22.16
C CYS A 88 -7.64 14.05 22.07
N SER A 89 -8.45 13.62 23.05
CA SER A 89 -9.10 12.30 23.00
C SER A 89 -10.24 12.19 21.99
N CYS A 90 -10.74 13.33 21.50
CA CYS A 90 -11.83 13.40 20.54
C CYS A 90 -11.74 14.66 19.68
N VAL A 91 -12.26 14.57 18.45
CA VAL A 91 -12.20 15.67 17.48
C VAL A 91 -13.54 15.88 16.77
N ARG A 92 -13.78 17.10 16.30
CA ARG A 92 -14.89 17.43 15.40
C ARG A 92 -14.40 17.48 13.96
N ILE A 93 -15.30 17.27 13.01
CA ILE A 93 -14.97 17.38 11.57
C ILE A 93 -14.42 18.76 11.20
N GLY A 94 -14.94 19.83 11.81
CA GLY A 94 -14.45 21.20 11.58
C GLY A 94 -12.99 21.34 11.97
N GLU A 95 -12.60 20.83 13.14
CA GLU A 95 -11.21 20.89 13.64
C GLU A 95 -10.24 20.19 12.69
N VAL A 96 -10.63 19.04 12.14
CA VAL A 96 -9.83 18.30 11.15
C VAL A 96 -9.64 19.11 9.88
N LEU A 97 -10.70 19.73 9.35
CA LEU A 97 -10.64 20.51 8.11
C LEU A 97 -9.87 21.82 8.29
N ASP A 98 -10.08 22.50 9.41
CA ASP A 98 -9.37 23.74 9.75
C ASP A 98 -7.87 23.46 9.90
N ARG A 99 -7.50 22.36 10.58
CA ARG A 99 -6.10 21.96 10.72
C ARG A 99 -5.50 21.57 9.37
N MET A 100 -6.23 20.82 8.54
CA MET A 100 -5.79 20.45 7.20
C MET A 100 -5.52 21.67 6.32
N LYS A 101 -6.43 22.65 6.33
CA LYS A 101 -6.27 23.92 5.62
C LYS A 101 -5.07 24.71 6.14
N LYS A 102 -4.85 24.73 7.46
CA LYS A 102 -3.70 25.41 8.08
C LYS A 102 -2.35 24.77 7.72
N VAL A 103 -2.28 23.44 7.66
CA VAL A 103 -1.02 22.71 7.42
C VAL A 103 -0.68 22.63 5.94
N SER A 104 -1.67 22.37 5.07
CA SER A 104 -1.44 22.13 3.64
C SER A 104 -1.83 23.29 2.72
N GLY A 105 -2.59 24.27 3.22
CA GLY A 105 -3.19 25.33 2.39
C GLY A 105 -4.31 24.82 1.48
N ILE A 106 -4.69 23.55 1.57
CA ILE A 106 -5.66 22.89 0.70
C ILE A 106 -7.01 22.79 1.41
N ASP A 107 -8.07 23.18 0.70
CA ASP A 107 -9.43 22.89 1.14
C ASP A 107 -9.83 21.47 0.71
N VAL A 108 -10.28 20.67 1.67
CA VAL A 108 -10.58 19.26 1.45
C VAL A 108 -12.09 19.05 1.55
N PRO A 109 -12.73 18.38 0.58
CA PRO A 109 -14.15 18.10 0.66
C PRO A 109 -14.52 17.32 1.93
N LYS A 110 -15.57 17.75 2.64
CA LYS A 110 -16.06 17.08 3.87
C LYS A 110 -16.24 15.57 3.70
N LYS A 111 -16.79 15.14 2.56
CA LYS A 111 -17.00 13.72 2.22
C LYS A 111 -15.73 12.89 2.34
N TYR A 112 -14.60 13.48 1.96
CA TYR A 112 -13.30 12.83 2.00
C TYR A 112 -12.79 12.62 3.43
N ALA A 113 -12.85 13.66 4.25
CA ALA A 113 -12.52 13.59 5.66
C ALA A 113 -13.42 12.61 6.41
N TYR A 114 -14.73 12.57 6.11
CA TYR A 114 -15.62 11.55 6.65
C TYR A 114 -15.22 10.13 6.28
N SER A 115 -14.84 9.89 5.02
CA SER A 115 -14.39 8.56 4.59
C SER A 115 -13.18 8.11 5.39
N MET A 116 -12.21 9.00 5.63
CA MET A 116 -11.02 8.67 6.39
C MET A 116 -11.34 8.46 7.88
N LEU A 117 -12.10 9.36 8.49
CA LEU A 117 -12.49 9.24 9.90
C LEU A 117 -13.26 7.93 10.15
N LYS A 118 -14.12 7.50 9.23
CA LYS A 118 -14.81 6.21 9.36
C LYS A 118 -13.87 5.01 9.42
N GLN A 119 -12.67 5.07 8.83
CA GLN A 119 -11.71 3.98 8.87
C GLN A 119 -11.08 3.84 10.27
N TYR A 120 -10.72 4.97 10.90
CA TYR A 120 -9.95 4.97 12.14
C TYR A 120 -10.79 5.24 13.40
N CYS A 121 -11.95 5.85 13.25
CA CYS A 121 -12.72 6.45 14.34
C CYS A 121 -14.14 5.90 14.45
N VAL A 122 -14.71 6.04 15.64
CA VAL A 122 -16.13 5.89 15.97
C VAL A 122 -16.72 7.28 16.19
N PHE A 123 -17.95 7.49 15.74
CA PHE A 123 -18.68 8.73 15.96
C PHE A 123 -19.66 8.56 17.14
N ARG A 124 -19.50 9.36 18.20
CA ARG A 124 -20.42 9.45 19.34
C ARG A 124 -20.57 10.90 19.79
N HIS A 125 -21.76 11.30 20.26
CA HIS A 125 -22.00 12.64 20.81
C HIS A 125 -21.48 13.80 19.94
N ASN A 126 -21.70 13.72 18.63
CA ASN A 126 -21.22 14.72 17.65
C ASN A 126 -19.69 14.90 17.59
N ARG A 127 -18.93 13.86 17.95
CA ARG A 127 -17.47 13.84 17.98
C ARG A 127 -16.93 12.50 17.46
N TYR A 128 -15.71 12.53 16.94
CA TYR A 128 -14.97 11.36 16.52
C TYR A 128 -13.94 10.98 17.59
N PHE A 129 -13.87 9.68 17.87
CA PHE A 129 -12.92 9.07 18.80
C PHE A 129 -12.21 7.95 18.08
N LEU A 130 -10.94 7.69 18.36
CA LEU A 130 -10.24 6.53 17.79
C LEU A 130 -10.92 5.21 18.22
N ARG A 131 -11.07 4.26 17.29
CA ARG A 131 -11.82 3.00 17.53
C ARG A 131 -11.32 2.21 18.73
N LEU A 132 -10.03 2.24 19.00
CA LEU A 132 -9.40 1.44 20.04
C LEU A 132 -9.24 2.19 21.38
N THR A 133 -9.81 3.38 21.50
CA THR A 133 -9.72 4.21 22.72
C THR A 133 -11.06 4.39 23.41
N VAL A 134 -12.14 3.83 22.87
CA VAL A 134 -13.48 3.92 23.46
C VAL A 134 -13.93 2.50 23.82
N PRO A 135 -14.28 2.23 25.09
CA PRO A 135 -14.90 0.96 25.45
C PRO A 135 -16.25 0.80 24.73
N GLU A 136 -16.59 -0.44 24.36
CA GLU A 136 -17.81 -0.75 23.59
C GLU A 136 -19.09 -0.21 24.25
#